data_AF-A0A644SJL9-F1
#
_entry.id   AF-A0A644SJL9-F1
#
_cell.length_a   1.000
_cell.length_b   1.000
_cell.length_c   1.000
_cell.angle_alpha   90.00
_cell.angle_beta   90.00
_cell.angle_gamma   90.00
#
_symmetry.space_group_name_H-M   'P 1'
#
loop_
_entity.id
_entity.type
_entity.pdbx_description
1 polymer ?
#
loop_
_entity_poly.entity_id
_entity_poly.type
_entity_poly.pdbx_seq_one_letter_code
_entity_poly.pdbx_strand_id
1 'polypeptide(L)'
;MANVWAIKSGDWSDTTVWNTGALPTYADDVYANNFNVNVNQNITVNSIRCTGITGVNTGGTFVFNTANVIANISDNFYYGGTGTSFILITATSGSVIINAPNAIITKPTKDNLSFFNYSGNCNLTITTLRLLGNLGNVNYIIYKTSLGLLILNTEIVGGPSSSGAAGVVYLGSLSDSTINGNITGGPQGSPGSIPVWVPAGNLQINGNITGGSAQIAVSFTSSAGELKVTGNVTGGLARAITATNGNVIVIGNITGGSANGITAIDCSGTTSLNHIGTVQASAQASAISCNTPTQSTIISTGPFLKNGYIVAIASQTLRINFNSNSYFQFKKSNGDDIDYVSTVEGYNYPLASDVRYGVEYKSGLAIGTCHVPTPDNVRKNIPVDNTVGTSDNVNAEDILEAIQNSSLPIAERLRNVATVESTGAQVAGYG
;
A
#
# COMPACT_ATOMS: atom_id res chain seq x y z
N MET A 1 -43.63 -22.64 12.84
CA MET A 1 -42.82 -21.58 13.46
C MET A 1 -43.70 -20.91 14.50
N ALA A 2 -43.44 -21.15 15.78
CA ALA A 2 -44.19 -20.49 16.84
C ALA A 2 -43.47 -19.19 17.24
N ASN A 3 -44.24 -18.19 17.67
CA ASN A 3 -43.67 -17.01 18.31
C ASN A 3 -43.52 -17.33 19.80
N VAL A 4 -42.28 -17.33 20.31
CA VAL A 4 -41.97 -17.52 21.72
C VAL A 4 -41.39 -16.22 22.25
N TRP A 5 -41.90 -15.71 23.36
CA TRP A 5 -41.45 -14.42 23.89
C TRP A 5 -41.28 -14.44 25.39
N ALA A 6 -40.34 -13.62 25.86
CA ALA A 6 -40.10 -13.45 27.28
C ALA A 6 -41.28 -12.74 27.95
N ILE A 7 -41.71 -13.21 29.12
CA ILE A 7 -42.74 -12.57 29.95
C ILE A 7 -42.16 -11.86 31.18
N LYS A 8 -40.86 -12.05 31.43
CA LYS A 8 -40.05 -11.39 32.45
C LYS A 8 -38.58 -11.45 32.05
N SER A 9 -37.73 -10.62 32.63
CA SER A 9 -36.27 -10.78 32.52
C SER A 9 -35.82 -12.03 33.28
N GLY A 10 -34.79 -12.70 32.79
CA GLY A 10 -34.28 -13.91 33.42
C GLY A 10 -33.35 -14.71 32.52
N ASP A 11 -33.00 -15.90 32.98
CA ASP A 11 -32.12 -16.82 32.26
C ASP A 11 -32.89 -17.57 31.18
N TRP A 12 -32.26 -17.79 30.02
CA TRP A 12 -32.86 -18.52 28.91
C TRP A 12 -33.32 -19.92 29.33
N SER A 13 -32.56 -20.59 30.20
CA SER A 13 -32.85 -21.94 30.71
C SER A 13 -34.03 -22.01 31.69
N ASP A 14 -34.58 -20.89 32.17
CA ASP A 14 -35.77 -20.87 33.02
C ASP A 14 -37.03 -20.92 32.16
N THR A 15 -37.77 -22.04 32.21
CA THR A 15 -39.02 -22.20 31.44
C THR A 15 -40.10 -21.20 31.82
N THR A 16 -40.03 -20.59 33.01
CA THR A 16 -40.97 -19.56 33.47
C THR A 16 -40.69 -18.18 32.87
N VAL A 17 -39.58 -18.00 32.16
CA VAL A 17 -39.30 -16.78 31.37
C VAL A 17 -40.15 -16.74 30.11
N TRP A 18 -40.63 -17.87 29.60
CA TRP A 18 -41.26 -17.98 28.28
C TRP A 18 -42.79 -18.09 28.35
N ASN A 19 -43.48 -17.41 27.44
CA ASN A 19 -44.95 -17.40 27.37
C ASN A 19 -45.59 -18.79 27.18
N THR A 20 -44.85 -19.75 26.62
CA THR A 20 -45.30 -21.12 26.38
C THR A 20 -45.09 -22.05 27.59
N GLY A 21 -44.36 -21.60 28.62
CA GLY A 21 -43.91 -22.47 29.71
C GLY A 21 -42.87 -23.52 29.30
N ALA A 22 -42.28 -23.40 28.11
CA ALA A 22 -41.27 -24.29 27.56
C ALA A 22 -40.11 -23.48 26.94
N LEU A 23 -38.94 -24.10 26.83
CA LEU A 23 -37.77 -23.47 26.20
C LEU A 23 -37.98 -23.30 24.69
N PRO A 24 -37.50 -22.20 24.07
CA PRO A 24 -37.53 -22.05 22.62
C PRO A 24 -36.70 -23.14 21.92
N THR A 25 -37.16 -23.52 20.73
CA THR A 25 -36.57 -24.57 19.87
C THR A 25 -36.08 -24.00 18.55
N TYR A 26 -35.43 -24.84 17.74
CA TYR A 26 -34.87 -24.45 16.43
C TYR A 26 -35.90 -23.90 15.44
N ALA A 27 -37.19 -24.19 15.63
CA ALA A 27 -38.27 -23.77 14.74
C ALA A 27 -38.92 -22.45 15.18
N ASP A 28 -38.47 -21.84 16.28
CA ASP A 28 -39.17 -20.73 16.92
C ASP A 28 -38.55 -19.36 16.60
N ASP A 29 -39.42 -18.37 16.46
CA ASP A 29 -39.07 -16.96 16.44
C ASP A 29 -39.11 -16.43 17.87
N VAL A 30 -37.95 -16.02 18.38
CA VAL A 30 -37.80 -15.68 19.81
C VAL A 30 -37.74 -14.18 20.01
N TYR A 31 -38.63 -13.64 20.84
CA TYR A 31 -38.74 -12.21 21.12
C TYR A 31 -38.32 -11.86 22.55
N ALA A 32 -37.50 -10.82 22.71
CA ALA A 32 -37.12 -10.31 24.03
C ALA A 32 -38.26 -9.57 24.74
N ASN A 33 -39.26 -9.05 24.01
CA ASN A 33 -40.46 -8.42 24.57
C ASN A 33 -40.19 -7.31 25.62
N ASN A 34 -39.21 -6.46 25.37
CA ASN A 34 -38.74 -5.43 26.30
C ASN A 34 -38.09 -5.95 27.61
N PHE A 35 -37.72 -7.23 27.66
CA PHE A 35 -37.00 -7.84 28.78
C PHE A 35 -35.53 -8.13 28.44
N ASN A 36 -34.73 -8.34 29.49
CA ASN A 36 -33.35 -8.81 29.36
C ASN A 36 -33.33 -10.33 29.55
N VAL A 37 -32.90 -11.05 28.51
CA VAL A 37 -32.78 -12.52 28.53
C VAL A 37 -31.31 -12.90 28.57
N ASN A 38 -30.87 -13.51 29.66
CA ASN A 38 -29.49 -14.00 29.79
C ASN A 38 -29.34 -15.34 29.05
N VAL A 39 -28.51 -15.37 28.01
CA VAL A 39 -28.21 -16.59 27.27
C VAL A 39 -27.12 -17.35 28.03
N ASN A 40 -27.54 -18.23 28.95
CA ASN A 40 -26.68 -18.97 29.88
C ASN A 40 -26.43 -20.44 29.50
N GLN A 41 -26.87 -20.85 28.30
CA GLN A 41 -26.66 -22.18 27.74
C GLN A 41 -26.58 -22.09 26.22
N ASN A 42 -26.16 -23.18 25.57
CA ASN A 42 -26.20 -23.25 24.11
C ASN A 42 -27.65 -23.22 23.61
N ILE A 43 -27.91 -22.45 22.55
CA ILE A 43 -29.25 -22.28 21.98
C ILE A 43 -29.24 -22.54 20.47
N THR A 44 -30.36 -23.02 19.96
CA THR A 44 -30.62 -23.14 18.52
C THR A 44 -32.05 -22.70 18.27
N VAL A 45 -32.25 -21.65 17.47
CA VAL A 45 -33.55 -21.02 17.20
C VAL A 45 -33.66 -20.59 15.74
N ASN A 46 -34.88 -20.30 15.28
CA ASN A 46 -35.05 -19.81 13.92
C ASN A 46 -34.55 -18.36 13.79
N SER A 47 -35.07 -17.47 14.63
CA SER A 47 -34.68 -16.06 14.67
C SER A 47 -34.70 -15.51 16.09
N ILE A 48 -33.94 -14.43 16.29
CA ILE A 48 -33.93 -13.67 17.55
C ILE A 48 -34.38 -12.24 17.24
N ARG A 49 -35.33 -11.72 18.02
CA ARG A 49 -36.07 -10.51 17.71
C ARG A 49 -36.22 -9.59 18.92
N CYS A 50 -36.22 -8.29 18.68
CA CYS A 50 -36.78 -7.29 19.58
C CYS A 50 -37.77 -6.36 18.87
N THR A 51 -38.33 -6.81 17.75
CA THR A 51 -39.47 -6.16 17.08
C THR A 51 -40.77 -6.40 17.84
N GLY A 52 -41.72 -5.48 17.74
CA GLY A 52 -43.08 -5.68 18.26
C GLY A 52 -43.98 -6.45 17.30
N ILE A 53 -44.88 -7.26 17.87
CA ILE A 53 -46.03 -7.88 17.20
C ILE A 53 -47.25 -7.79 18.15
N THR A 54 -48.44 -8.22 17.74
CA THR A 54 -49.59 -8.28 18.67
C THR A 54 -49.25 -9.10 19.91
N GLY A 55 -49.31 -8.47 21.08
CA GLY A 55 -48.99 -9.10 22.37
C GLY A 55 -47.50 -9.08 22.76
N VAL A 56 -46.62 -8.53 21.91
CA VAL A 56 -45.18 -8.40 22.16
C VAL A 56 -44.76 -6.94 21.98
N ASN A 57 -44.22 -6.35 23.04
CA ASN A 57 -43.64 -5.02 23.03
C ASN A 57 -42.29 -5.03 22.29
N THR A 58 -42.05 -3.99 21.49
CA THR A 58 -40.73 -3.75 20.90
C THR A 58 -39.70 -3.55 22.01
N GLY A 59 -38.52 -4.14 21.83
CA GLY A 59 -37.34 -3.93 22.64
C GLY A 59 -36.87 -5.13 23.44
N GLY A 60 -35.96 -4.87 24.37
CA GLY A 60 -35.29 -5.89 25.17
C GLY A 60 -33.91 -6.25 24.61
N THR A 61 -33.19 -7.08 25.37
CA THR A 61 -31.78 -7.38 25.12
C THR A 61 -31.50 -8.86 25.34
N PHE A 62 -30.71 -9.48 24.48
CA PHE A 62 -30.13 -10.80 24.74
C PHE A 62 -28.71 -10.62 25.28
N VAL A 63 -28.47 -11.12 26.48
CA VAL A 63 -27.25 -10.89 27.24
C VAL A 63 -26.41 -12.18 27.29
N PHE A 64 -25.25 -12.16 26.67
CA PHE A 64 -24.23 -13.20 26.72
C PHE A 64 -23.21 -12.86 27.83
N ASN A 65 -23.62 -13.08 29.07
CA ASN A 65 -22.80 -12.89 30.28
C ASN A 65 -22.14 -14.19 30.79
N THR A 66 -22.45 -15.32 30.16
CA THR A 66 -21.95 -16.66 30.51
C THR A 66 -20.90 -17.11 29.50
N ALA A 67 -19.81 -17.69 30.00
CA ALA A 67 -18.72 -18.21 29.18
C ALA A 67 -19.12 -19.50 28.45
N ASN A 68 -18.51 -19.74 27.30
CA ASN A 68 -18.63 -20.96 26.49
C ASN A 68 -20.04 -21.24 25.96
N VAL A 69 -20.74 -20.17 25.59
CA VAL A 69 -22.10 -20.21 25.04
C VAL A 69 -22.07 -20.11 23.52
N ILE A 70 -22.85 -20.96 22.86
CA ILE A 70 -23.06 -20.99 21.41
C ILE A 70 -24.52 -20.68 21.10
N ALA A 71 -24.77 -19.67 20.26
CA ALA A 71 -26.09 -19.38 19.70
C ALA A 71 -26.12 -19.67 18.21
N ASN A 72 -26.93 -20.65 17.80
CA ASN A 72 -27.20 -20.97 16.40
C ASN A 72 -28.55 -20.37 15.97
N ILE A 73 -28.55 -19.56 14.91
CA ILE A 73 -29.72 -18.83 14.43
C ILE A 73 -29.84 -19.10 12.93
N SER A 74 -30.89 -19.78 12.49
CA SER A 74 -30.98 -20.26 11.09
C SER A 74 -31.39 -19.19 10.08
N ASP A 75 -32.24 -18.25 10.50
CA ASP A 75 -32.76 -17.17 9.66
C ASP A 75 -31.96 -15.87 9.88
N ASN A 76 -32.47 -14.97 10.74
CA ASN A 76 -31.90 -13.64 10.89
C ASN A 76 -32.13 -13.07 12.31
N PHE A 77 -31.53 -11.91 12.53
CA PHE A 77 -31.79 -11.05 13.67
C PHE A 77 -32.73 -9.91 13.27
N TYR A 78 -33.75 -9.64 14.08
CA TYR A 78 -34.71 -8.58 13.80
C TYR A 78 -34.70 -7.53 14.92
N TYR A 79 -34.06 -6.39 14.64
CA TYR A 79 -33.93 -5.29 15.59
C TYR A 79 -35.08 -4.28 15.47
N GLY A 80 -35.78 -4.01 16.58
CA GLY A 80 -36.92 -3.10 16.67
C GLY A 80 -36.59 -1.66 17.06
N GLY A 81 -35.34 -1.34 17.45
CA GLY A 81 -34.88 0.04 17.59
C GLY A 81 -35.25 0.79 18.88
N THR A 82 -35.26 0.11 20.02
CA THR A 82 -35.56 0.74 21.33
C THR A 82 -34.29 0.88 22.14
N GLY A 83 -34.11 2.04 22.81
CA GLY A 83 -33.23 2.46 23.93
C GLY A 83 -32.13 1.58 24.58
N THR A 84 -31.86 0.36 24.14
CA THR A 84 -30.80 -0.56 24.55
C THR A 84 -30.13 -1.18 23.32
N SER A 85 -28.87 -1.63 23.49
CA SER A 85 -28.23 -2.50 22.49
C SER A 85 -28.99 -3.82 22.40
N PHE A 86 -29.07 -4.42 21.20
CA PHE A 86 -29.85 -5.64 21.02
C PHE A 86 -29.18 -6.87 21.64
N ILE A 87 -27.89 -7.01 21.39
CA ILE A 87 -27.05 -8.09 21.91
C ILE A 87 -25.97 -7.45 22.78
N LEU A 88 -25.88 -7.91 24.03
CA LEU A 88 -24.84 -7.49 24.97
C LEU A 88 -23.92 -8.66 25.28
N ILE A 89 -22.63 -8.50 25.09
CA ILE A 89 -21.61 -9.51 25.38
C ILE A 89 -20.76 -9.00 26.55
N THR A 90 -20.98 -9.57 27.73
CA THR A 90 -20.37 -9.17 29.00
C THR A 90 -19.66 -10.30 29.73
N ALA A 91 -19.64 -11.52 29.16
CA ALA A 91 -18.85 -12.62 29.71
C ALA A 91 -17.38 -12.20 29.86
N THR A 92 -16.81 -12.43 31.04
CA THR A 92 -15.47 -11.92 31.40
C THR A 92 -14.34 -12.87 30.99
N SER A 93 -14.66 -14.10 30.60
CA SER A 93 -13.70 -15.14 30.22
C SER A 93 -14.34 -16.16 29.27
N GLY A 94 -13.53 -17.10 28.78
CA GLY A 94 -13.98 -18.15 27.87
C GLY A 94 -14.34 -17.61 26.49
N SER A 95 -15.35 -18.21 25.85
CA SER A 95 -15.77 -17.83 24.49
C SER A 95 -17.28 -17.66 24.36
N VAL A 96 -17.72 -16.80 23.45
CA VAL A 96 -19.10 -16.68 22.99
C VAL A 96 -19.08 -16.84 21.46
N ILE A 97 -19.93 -17.73 20.94
CA ILE A 97 -20.05 -17.99 19.50
C ILE A 97 -21.47 -17.67 19.07
N ILE A 98 -21.62 -16.79 18.09
CA ILE A 98 -22.89 -16.43 17.49
C ILE A 98 -22.84 -16.82 16.01
N ASN A 99 -23.59 -17.85 15.64
CA ASN A 99 -23.62 -18.41 14.29
C ASN A 99 -24.97 -18.13 13.63
N ALA A 100 -24.98 -17.23 12.66
CA ALA A 100 -26.15 -16.88 11.87
C ALA A 100 -25.75 -16.71 10.39
N PRO A 101 -25.31 -17.78 9.70
CA PRO A 101 -24.57 -17.70 8.44
C PRO A 101 -25.37 -17.07 7.29
N ASN A 102 -26.70 -17.05 7.39
CA ASN A 102 -27.59 -16.44 6.40
C ASN A 102 -27.99 -15.00 6.75
N ALA A 103 -27.67 -14.53 7.96
CA ALA A 103 -28.12 -13.25 8.46
C ALA A 103 -27.44 -12.09 7.74
N ILE A 104 -28.26 -11.15 7.25
CA ILE A 104 -27.82 -9.82 6.87
C ILE A 104 -28.21 -8.90 8.02
N ILE A 105 -27.21 -8.47 8.78
CA ILE A 105 -27.42 -7.59 9.92
C ILE A 105 -27.31 -6.16 9.43
N THR A 106 -28.46 -5.49 9.39
CA THR A 106 -28.56 -4.04 9.28
C THR A 106 -29.17 -3.52 10.57
N LYS A 107 -28.70 -2.37 11.02
CA LYS A 107 -29.47 -1.60 11.98
C LYS A 107 -30.54 -0.82 11.19
N PRO A 108 -31.84 -0.80 11.54
CA PRO A 108 -32.86 -0.07 10.78
C PRO A 108 -33.19 1.31 11.39
N THR A 109 -32.74 1.62 12.61
CA THR A 109 -33.20 2.79 13.40
C THR A 109 -32.09 3.79 13.71
N LYS A 110 -32.48 5.06 13.88
CA LYS A 110 -31.61 6.22 14.19
C LYS A 110 -31.29 6.35 15.69
N ASP A 111 -31.28 5.28 16.46
CA ASP A 111 -30.88 5.36 17.87
C ASP A 111 -29.35 5.41 18.01
N ASN A 112 -28.87 5.89 19.16
CA ASN A 112 -27.44 6.05 19.47
C ASN A 112 -26.84 4.80 20.15
N LEU A 113 -27.25 3.59 19.77
CA LEU A 113 -26.78 2.36 20.43
C LEU A 113 -26.23 1.35 19.44
N SER A 114 -25.34 0.46 19.86
CA SER A 114 -24.84 -0.58 18.97
C SER A 114 -25.77 -1.78 18.88
N PHE A 115 -25.72 -2.52 17.78
CA PHE A 115 -26.46 -3.78 17.65
C PHE A 115 -25.87 -4.84 18.57
N PHE A 116 -24.56 -5.04 18.46
CA PHE A 116 -23.72 -5.79 19.39
C PHE A 116 -22.90 -4.80 20.24
N ASN A 117 -23.02 -4.90 21.56
CA ASN A 117 -22.16 -4.20 22.49
C ASN A 117 -21.25 -5.23 23.17
N TYR A 118 -19.95 -5.17 22.89
CA TYR A 118 -18.98 -6.16 23.33
C TYR A 118 -17.96 -5.54 24.29
N SER A 119 -18.27 -5.67 25.58
CA SER A 119 -17.51 -5.11 26.70
C SER A 119 -16.89 -6.18 27.60
N GLY A 120 -17.37 -7.43 27.55
CA GLY A 120 -16.80 -8.57 28.26
C GLY A 120 -15.50 -9.08 27.65
N ASN A 121 -14.57 -9.56 28.47
CA ASN A 121 -13.24 -10.03 28.02
C ASN A 121 -13.21 -11.47 27.49
N CYS A 122 -14.36 -12.16 27.36
CA CYS A 122 -14.43 -13.43 26.63
C CYS A 122 -14.01 -13.25 25.18
N ASN A 123 -13.55 -14.30 24.48
CA ASN A 123 -13.42 -14.25 23.03
C ASN A 123 -14.80 -14.28 22.37
N LEU A 124 -14.99 -13.55 21.28
CA LEU A 124 -16.26 -13.49 20.54
C LEU A 124 -16.03 -13.90 19.09
N THR A 125 -16.79 -14.89 18.62
CA THR A 125 -16.86 -15.24 17.19
C THR A 125 -18.26 -14.99 16.67
N ILE A 126 -18.38 -14.20 15.59
CA ILE A 126 -19.64 -13.94 14.91
C ILE A 126 -19.52 -14.42 13.46
N THR A 127 -20.43 -15.29 13.05
CA THR A 127 -20.56 -15.74 11.66
C THR A 127 -21.89 -15.24 11.10
N THR A 128 -21.83 -14.41 10.04
CA THR A 128 -23.01 -13.86 9.36
C THR A 128 -22.75 -13.73 7.86
N LEU A 129 -23.79 -13.60 7.04
CA LEU A 129 -23.61 -13.35 5.61
C LEU A 129 -22.99 -11.98 5.38
N ARG A 130 -23.56 -10.95 6.02
CA ARG A 130 -23.13 -9.56 5.84
C ARG A 130 -23.51 -8.68 7.02
N LEU A 131 -22.61 -7.76 7.36
CA LEU A 131 -22.89 -6.59 8.19
C LEU A 131 -23.03 -5.37 7.27
N LEU A 132 -24.21 -4.74 7.27
CA LEU A 132 -24.53 -3.62 6.40
C LEU A 132 -24.74 -2.34 7.22
N GLY A 133 -23.95 -1.32 6.96
CA GLY A 133 -24.07 -0.02 7.62
C GLY A 133 -25.43 0.64 7.39
N ASN A 134 -25.84 1.50 8.31
CA ASN A 134 -27.18 2.09 8.34
C ASN A 134 -27.24 3.57 7.87
N LEU A 135 -28.46 4.06 7.68
CA LEU A 135 -28.93 5.43 7.40
C LEU A 135 -28.94 6.38 8.64
N GLY A 136 -28.33 6.03 9.78
CA GLY A 136 -28.57 6.70 11.08
C GLY A 136 -27.32 7.12 11.88
N ASN A 137 -27.50 8.04 12.83
CA ASN A 137 -26.44 8.72 13.60
C ASN A 137 -25.55 7.81 14.50
N VAL A 138 -24.25 8.16 14.55
CA VAL A 138 -23.20 8.00 15.60
C VAL A 138 -22.86 6.60 16.16
N ASN A 139 -23.51 5.49 15.77
CA ASN A 139 -23.15 4.18 16.32
C ASN A 139 -22.90 3.06 15.30
N TYR A 140 -22.17 2.04 15.78
CA TYR A 140 -21.68 0.90 15.02
C TYR A 140 -22.61 -0.30 15.17
N ILE A 141 -22.67 -1.19 14.18
CA ILE A 141 -23.31 -2.50 14.37
C ILE A 141 -22.58 -3.26 15.48
N ILE A 142 -21.25 -3.29 15.43
CA ILE A 142 -20.42 -3.87 16.48
C ILE A 142 -19.63 -2.76 17.15
N TYR A 143 -19.85 -2.60 18.45
CA TYR A 143 -19.07 -1.69 19.29
C TYR A 143 -18.26 -2.49 20.30
N LYS A 144 -16.94 -2.56 20.08
CA LYS A 144 -16.02 -3.31 20.93
C LYS A 144 -15.18 -2.37 21.81
N THR A 145 -15.20 -2.64 23.11
CA THR A 145 -14.29 -2.02 24.09
C THR A 145 -13.58 -3.05 24.96
N SER A 146 -13.87 -4.34 24.78
CA SER A 146 -13.28 -5.44 25.56
C SER A 146 -11.84 -5.77 25.20
N LEU A 147 -11.15 -6.57 26.00
CA LEU A 147 -9.82 -7.11 25.66
C LEU A 147 -9.86 -8.49 24.97
N GLY A 148 -11.02 -9.12 24.89
CA GLY A 148 -11.15 -10.44 24.26
C GLY A 148 -10.94 -10.38 22.74
N LEU A 149 -10.54 -11.50 22.15
CA LEU A 149 -10.37 -11.62 20.70
C LEU A 149 -11.74 -11.55 20.00
N LEU A 150 -11.86 -10.70 18.97
CA LEU A 150 -13.01 -10.70 18.07
C LEU A 150 -12.67 -11.40 16.76
N ILE A 151 -13.49 -12.38 16.34
CA ILE A 151 -13.42 -13.00 15.01
C ILE A 151 -14.75 -12.77 14.31
N LEU A 152 -14.71 -12.12 13.15
CA LEU A 152 -15.86 -11.90 12.28
C LEU A 152 -15.69 -12.74 11.01
N ASN A 153 -16.60 -13.66 10.76
CA ASN A 153 -16.72 -14.37 9.48
C ASN A 153 -17.91 -13.77 8.74
N THR A 154 -17.67 -12.68 8.00
CA THR A 154 -18.73 -11.86 7.39
C THR A 154 -18.18 -10.89 6.36
N GLU A 155 -19.01 -10.55 5.38
CA GLU A 155 -18.78 -9.40 4.50
C GLU A 155 -19.20 -8.10 5.20
N ILE A 156 -18.40 -7.05 5.11
CA ILE A 156 -18.71 -5.73 5.66
C ILE A 156 -18.98 -4.76 4.54
N VAL A 157 -20.13 -4.09 4.57
CA VAL A 157 -20.51 -3.08 3.58
C VAL A 157 -20.94 -1.81 4.28
N GLY A 158 -20.33 -0.68 3.93
CA GLY A 158 -20.70 0.63 4.45
C GLY A 158 -22.12 1.04 4.05
N GLY A 159 -22.77 1.78 4.94
CA GLY A 159 -24.15 2.22 4.76
C GLY A 159 -24.26 3.56 4.03
N PRO A 160 -25.44 3.90 3.48
CA PRO A 160 -25.75 5.24 3.00
C PRO A 160 -25.98 6.19 4.20
N SER A 161 -24.94 6.69 4.88
CA SER A 161 -25.15 7.62 6.00
C SER A 161 -25.04 9.08 5.55
N SER A 162 -26.12 9.85 5.74
CA SER A 162 -26.18 11.27 5.36
C SER A 162 -25.68 12.23 6.46
N SER A 163 -25.44 11.76 7.69
CA SER A 163 -24.92 12.59 8.79
C SER A 163 -24.41 11.72 9.96
N GLY A 164 -23.21 12.02 10.49
CA GLY A 164 -22.66 11.39 11.70
C GLY A 164 -21.90 10.07 11.47
N ALA A 165 -21.10 9.65 12.46
CA ALA A 165 -20.21 8.48 12.39
C ALA A 165 -20.97 7.14 12.45
N ALA A 166 -21.72 6.82 11.39
CA ALA A 166 -22.38 5.53 11.23
C ALA A 166 -21.38 4.51 10.65
N GLY A 167 -20.65 3.82 11.52
CA GLY A 167 -19.78 2.72 11.09
C GLY A 167 -20.46 1.35 11.19
N VAL A 168 -19.75 0.32 10.75
CA VAL A 168 -20.21 -1.08 10.92
C VAL A 168 -19.53 -1.70 12.14
N VAL A 169 -18.21 -1.55 12.25
CA VAL A 169 -17.39 -2.12 13.32
C VAL A 169 -16.48 -1.05 13.91
N TYR A 170 -16.52 -0.91 15.25
CA TYR A 170 -15.61 -0.09 16.02
C TYR A 170 -14.76 -0.94 16.95
N LEU A 171 -13.44 -0.78 16.85
CA LEU A 171 -12.44 -1.52 17.64
C LEU A 171 -11.70 -0.56 18.58
N GLY A 172 -12.32 -0.26 19.72
CA GLY A 172 -11.85 0.72 20.69
C GLY A 172 -10.81 0.22 21.70
N SER A 173 -10.40 -1.04 21.61
CA SER A 173 -9.57 -1.72 22.61
C SER A 173 -8.20 -2.11 22.05
N LEU A 174 -7.19 -2.30 22.90
CA LEU A 174 -5.84 -2.74 22.51
C LEU A 174 -5.73 -4.23 22.14
N SER A 175 -6.86 -4.93 21.96
CA SER A 175 -6.90 -6.36 21.67
C SER A 175 -6.89 -6.65 20.18
N ASP A 176 -6.54 -7.89 19.83
CA ASP A 176 -6.59 -8.36 18.45
C ASP A 176 -8.03 -8.54 17.96
N SER A 177 -8.24 -8.28 16.68
CA SER A 177 -9.47 -8.60 15.95
C SER A 177 -9.13 -9.19 14.58
N THR A 178 -9.96 -10.11 14.10
CA THR A 178 -9.83 -10.73 12.77
C THR A 178 -11.14 -10.62 12.00
N ILE A 179 -11.07 -10.22 10.73
CA ILE A 179 -12.19 -10.17 9.80
C ILE A 179 -11.86 -11.12 8.63
N ASN A 180 -12.65 -12.18 8.51
CA ASN A 180 -12.62 -13.15 7.41
C ASN A 180 -13.74 -12.83 6.42
N GLY A 181 -13.51 -11.86 5.55
CA GLY A 181 -14.45 -11.41 4.52
C GLY A 181 -14.00 -10.07 3.91
N ASN A 182 -14.65 -9.66 2.82
CA ASN A 182 -14.32 -8.38 2.18
C ASN A 182 -14.95 -7.21 2.93
N ILE A 183 -14.35 -6.03 2.75
CA ILE A 183 -14.83 -4.76 3.29
C ILE A 183 -15.05 -3.79 2.13
N THR A 184 -16.24 -3.23 2.01
CA THR A 184 -16.58 -2.22 1.00
C THR A 184 -17.06 -0.94 1.66
N GLY A 185 -16.51 0.21 1.26
CA GLY A 185 -16.99 1.53 1.69
C GLY A 185 -18.42 1.82 1.24
N GLY A 186 -19.15 2.63 2.01
CA GLY A 186 -20.54 2.96 1.71
C GLY A 186 -20.74 4.05 0.65
N PRO A 187 -21.99 4.20 0.16
CA PRO A 187 -22.28 5.04 -0.98
C PRO A 187 -22.47 6.54 -0.70
N GLN A 188 -22.64 6.98 0.56
CA GLN A 188 -22.91 8.38 0.94
C GLN A 188 -22.03 8.87 2.10
N GLY A 189 -21.56 10.12 2.00
CA GLY A 189 -20.42 10.63 2.76
C GLY A 189 -20.79 11.71 3.78
N SER A 190 -20.64 11.37 5.06
CA SER A 190 -20.02 12.28 6.01
C SER A 190 -18.60 11.79 6.28
N PRO A 191 -17.59 12.66 6.46
CA PRO A 191 -16.20 12.26 6.75
C PRO A 191 -16.00 11.34 7.96
N GLY A 192 -17.02 11.18 8.82
CA GLY A 192 -16.99 10.31 10.00
C GLY A 192 -17.59 8.90 9.82
N SER A 193 -18.27 8.61 8.72
CA SER A 193 -18.88 7.28 8.50
C SER A 193 -17.89 6.33 7.85
N ILE A 194 -17.35 5.42 8.64
CA ILE A 194 -16.28 4.48 8.28
C ILE A 194 -16.77 3.07 8.64
N PRO A 195 -16.89 2.13 7.68
CA PRO A 195 -17.35 0.78 7.96
C PRO A 195 -16.53 0.10 9.05
N VAL A 196 -15.19 0.21 9.00
CA VAL A 196 -14.32 -0.32 10.06
C VAL A 196 -13.40 0.77 10.59
N TRP A 197 -13.56 1.12 11.86
CA TRP A 197 -12.68 2.08 12.55
C TRP A 197 -11.89 1.40 13.67
N VAL A 198 -10.58 1.60 13.62
CA VAL A 198 -9.59 0.98 14.52
C VAL A 198 -8.73 2.05 15.18
N PRO A 199 -9.25 2.71 16.25
CA PRO A 199 -8.45 3.65 17.03
C PRO A 199 -7.43 2.97 17.96
N ALA A 200 -7.58 1.68 18.25
CA ALA A 200 -6.70 0.92 19.13
C ALA A 200 -6.62 -0.55 18.70
N GLY A 201 -5.57 -1.24 19.14
CA GLY A 201 -5.41 -2.68 18.93
C GLY A 201 -4.89 -3.06 17.55
N ASN A 202 -4.87 -4.36 17.29
CA ASN A 202 -4.46 -4.95 16.02
C ASN A 202 -5.69 -5.42 15.24
N LEU A 203 -5.63 -5.30 13.91
CA LEU A 203 -6.66 -5.82 13.02
C LEU A 203 -6.04 -6.65 11.90
N GLN A 204 -6.45 -7.92 11.79
CA GLN A 204 -6.18 -8.76 10.63
C GLN A 204 -7.43 -8.84 9.74
N ILE A 205 -7.25 -8.66 8.43
CA ILE A 205 -8.28 -8.81 7.40
C ILE A 205 -7.82 -9.88 6.41
N ASN A 206 -8.59 -10.95 6.30
CA ASN A 206 -8.40 -12.03 5.33
C ASN A 206 -9.45 -11.89 4.21
N GLY A 207 -9.32 -10.83 3.41
CA GLY A 207 -10.28 -10.45 2.38
C GLY A 207 -9.85 -9.18 1.66
N ASN A 208 -10.59 -8.81 0.62
CA ASN A 208 -10.32 -7.59 -0.14
C ASN A 208 -10.91 -6.36 0.55
N ILE A 209 -10.30 -5.19 0.34
CA ILE A 209 -10.79 -3.91 0.83
C ILE A 209 -11.05 -3.01 -0.38
N THR A 210 -12.27 -2.51 -0.53
CA THR A 210 -12.67 -1.62 -1.62
C THR A 210 -13.22 -0.31 -1.05
N GLY A 211 -12.65 0.82 -1.46
CA GLY A 211 -13.18 2.14 -1.11
C GLY A 211 -14.59 2.33 -1.66
N GLY A 212 -15.43 3.07 -0.93
CA GLY A 212 -16.82 3.32 -1.33
C GLY A 212 -16.94 4.37 -2.42
N SER A 213 -18.18 4.75 -2.77
CA SER A 213 -18.40 5.94 -3.59
C SER A 213 -18.29 7.25 -2.79
N ALA A 214 -18.31 7.18 -1.45
CA ALA A 214 -18.15 8.37 -0.59
C ALA A 214 -17.50 8.10 0.77
N GLN A 215 -17.41 6.85 1.22
CA GLN A 215 -16.84 6.49 2.52
C GLN A 215 -15.52 5.72 2.38
N ILE A 216 -14.60 6.01 3.29
CA ILE A 216 -13.38 5.22 3.48
C ILE A 216 -13.79 3.86 4.04
N ALA A 217 -13.26 2.75 3.51
CA ALA A 217 -13.66 1.42 3.98
C ALA A 217 -13.05 1.06 5.36
N VAL A 218 -11.77 1.39 5.57
CA VAL A 218 -11.05 1.16 6.82
C VAL A 218 -10.30 2.42 7.24
N SER A 219 -10.52 2.86 8.49
CA SER A 219 -9.71 3.89 9.14
C SER A 219 -8.90 3.28 10.27
N PHE A 220 -7.58 3.39 10.18
CA PHE A 220 -6.63 2.83 11.13
C PHE A 220 -5.82 3.95 11.78
N THR A 221 -6.09 4.20 13.06
CA THR A 221 -5.45 5.30 13.81
C THR A 221 -4.71 4.82 15.06
N SER A 222 -4.64 3.51 15.27
CA SER A 222 -3.90 2.84 16.35
C SER A 222 -2.40 3.13 16.26
N SER A 223 -1.83 3.75 17.30
CA SER A 223 -0.40 4.16 17.30
C SER A 223 0.58 3.03 17.55
N ALA A 224 0.17 2.02 18.30
CA ALA A 224 0.98 0.84 18.64
C ALA A 224 0.48 -0.44 17.94
N GLY A 225 -0.62 -0.35 17.20
CA GLY A 225 -1.22 -1.50 16.55
C GLY A 225 -0.67 -1.80 15.17
N GLU A 226 -1.03 -2.98 14.67
CA GLU A 226 -0.84 -3.43 13.31
C GLU A 226 -2.17 -3.65 12.59
N LEU A 227 -2.28 -3.11 11.38
CA LEU A 227 -3.29 -3.50 10.39
C LEU A 227 -2.65 -4.46 9.39
N LYS A 228 -3.07 -5.71 9.36
CA LYS A 228 -2.61 -6.71 8.40
C LYS A 228 -3.72 -7.09 7.43
N VAL A 229 -3.48 -6.90 6.14
CA VAL A 229 -4.42 -7.24 5.06
C VAL A 229 -3.81 -8.34 4.21
N THR A 230 -4.50 -9.48 4.13
CA THR A 230 -4.20 -10.57 3.19
C THR A 230 -5.30 -10.61 2.13
N GLY A 231 -5.11 -9.81 1.08
CA GLY A 231 -6.11 -9.53 0.06
C GLY A 231 -5.78 -8.25 -0.71
N ASN A 232 -6.54 -7.98 -1.77
CA ASN A 232 -6.33 -6.80 -2.60
C ASN A 232 -6.95 -5.56 -1.96
N VAL A 233 -6.33 -4.40 -2.19
CA VAL A 233 -6.80 -3.09 -1.72
C VAL A 233 -7.07 -2.21 -2.95
N THR A 234 -8.33 -1.82 -3.15
CA THR A 234 -8.75 -1.04 -4.32
C THR A 234 -9.44 0.24 -3.89
N GLY A 235 -8.92 1.39 -4.30
CA GLY A 235 -9.62 2.67 -4.08
C GLY A 235 -10.93 2.71 -4.87
N GLY A 236 -11.96 3.32 -4.30
CA GLY A 236 -13.20 3.66 -5.00
C GLY A 236 -13.20 5.13 -5.42
N LEU A 237 -14.37 5.77 -5.33
CA LEU A 237 -14.43 7.24 -5.33
C LEU A 237 -14.03 7.82 -3.97
N ALA A 238 -13.95 6.96 -2.94
CA ALA A 238 -13.31 7.20 -1.66
C ALA A 238 -12.16 6.19 -1.44
N ARG A 239 -11.33 6.46 -0.44
CA ARG A 239 -10.14 5.64 -0.14
C ARG A 239 -10.54 4.26 0.38
N ALA A 240 -9.71 3.25 0.15
CA ALA A 240 -9.92 1.95 0.77
C ALA A 240 -9.43 1.98 2.23
N ILE A 241 -8.23 2.50 2.44
CA ILE A 241 -7.60 2.60 3.76
C ILE A 241 -7.11 4.03 3.98
N THR A 242 -7.40 4.57 5.15
CA THR A 242 -6.68 5.71 5.71
C THR A 242 -5.96 5.26 6.97
N ALA A 243 -4.66 5.47 7.02
CA ALA A 243 -3.81 5.17 8.16
C ALA A 243 -3.10 6.44 8.65
N THR A 244 -3.19 6.72 9.95
CA THR A 244 -2.55 7.92 10.56
C THR A 244 -1.40 7.57 11.48
N ASN A 245 -1.38 6.35 12.04
CA ASN A 245 -0.28 5.85 12.86
C ASN A 245 -0.12 4.33 12.64
N GLY A 246 0.83 3.72 13.35
CA GLY A 246 1.01 2.27 13.44
C GLY A 246 1.58 1.61 12.19
N ASN A 247 1.62 0.27 12.20
CA ASN A 247 2.12 -0.52 11.07
C ASN A 247 0.96 -0.99 10.19
N VAL A 248 1.07 -0.81 8.88
CA VAL A 248 0.13 -1.35 7.89
C VAL A 248 0.89 -2.37 7.05
N ILE A 249 0.43 -3.62 7.03
CA ILE A 249 0.96 -4.68 6.20
C ILE A 249 -0.10 -5.06 5.17
N VAL A 250 0.28 -5.05 3.88
CA VAL A 250 -0.59 -5.50 2.79
C VAL A 250 0.11 -6.60 1.99
N ILE A 251 -0.51 -7.78 1.94
CA ILE A 251 -0.11 -8.92 1.13
C ILE A 251 -1.20 -9.11 0.07
N GLY A 252 -0.99 -8.53 -1.11
CA GLY A 252 -1.97 -8.45 -2.19
C GLY A 252 -1.75 -7.21 -3.04
N ASN A 253 -2.50 -7.06 -4.13
CA ASN A 253 -2.33 -5.93 -5.04
C ASN A 253 -3.02 -4.66 -4.50
N ILE A 254 -2.43 -3.50 -4.77
CA ILE A 254 -2.98 -2.18 -4.42
C ILE A 254 -3.29 -1.42 -5.71
N THR A 255 -4.55 -1.03 -5.92
CA THR A 255 -5.01 -0.29 -7.11
C THR A 255 -5.62 1.06 -6.73
N GLY A 256 -5.14 2.14 -7.35
CA GLY A 256 -5.62 3.51 -7.10
C GLY A 256 -7.12 3.72 -7.29
N GLY A 257 -7.66 4.78 -6.66
CA GLY A 257 -9.09 5.07 -6.70
C GLY A 257 -9.59 5.60 -8.02
N SER A 258 -10.88 5.45 -8.28
CA SER A 258 -11.52 5.88 -9.52
C SER A 258 -11.90 7.38 -9.54
N ALA A 259 -11.73 8.09 -8.42
CA ALA A 259 -11.89 9.55 -8.33
C ALA A 259 -10.55 10.29 -8.37
N ASN A 260 -10.56 11.53 -8.87
CA ASN A 260 -9.36 12.36 -9.03
C ASN A 260 -8.65 12.58 -7.68
N GLY A 261 -7.39 12.16 -7.60
CA GLY A 261 -6.54 12.33 -6.41
C GLY A 261 -6.89 11.40 -5.24
N ILE A 262 -7.85 10.49 -5.38
CA ILE A 262 -8.26 9.56 -4.33
C ILE A 262 -7.43 8.28 -4.40
N THR A 263 -6.49 8.14 -3.48
CA THR A 263 -5.65 6.93 -3.42
C THR A 263 -6.37 5.73 -2.81
N ALA A 264 -5.85 4.52 -3.06
CA ALA A 264 -6.34 3.32 -2.40
C ALA A 264 -5.98 3.35 -0.90
N ILE A 265 -4.70 3.65 -0.63
CA ILE A 265 -4.17 3.81 0.72
C ILE A 265 -3.65 5.24 0.88
N ASP A 266 -4.09 5.90 1.94
CA ASP A 266 -3.47 7.13 2.44
C ASP A 266 -2.76 6.80 3.74
N CYS A 267 -1.47 7.12 3.82
CA CYS A 267 -0.75 7.11 5.07
C CYS A 267 -0.37 8.54 5.45
N SER A 268 -0.52 8.83 6.73
CA SER A 268 -0.20 10.11 7.35
C SER A 268 0.45 9.85 8.71
N GLY A 269 0.84 10.90 9.44
CA GLY A 269 1.49 10.77 10.74
C GLY A 269 2.71 9.85 10.72
N THR A 270 2.78 8.87 11.63
CA THR A 270 3.89 7.92 11.84
C THR A 270 3.72 6.58 11.12
N THR A 271 2.74 6.44 10.23
CA THR A 271 2.44 5.13 9.63
C THR A 271 3.62 4.53 8.86
N SER A 272 3.93 3.27 9.15
CA SER A 272 4.83 2.43 8.35
C SER A 272 3.99 1.48 7.48
N LEU A 273 4.08 1.60 6.17
CA LEU A 273 3.43 0.69 5.22
C LEU A 273 4.44 -0.33 4.69
N ASN A 274 4.23 -1.61 4.98
CA ASN A 274 4.92 -2.74 4.37
C ASN A 274 3.99 -3.42 3.35
N HIS A 275 4.41 -3.53 2.10
CA HIS A 275 3.58 -4.09 1.04
C HIS A 275 4.34 -5.15 0.23
N ILE A 276 3.65 -6.23 -0.10
CA ILE A 276 4.08 -7.29 -1.03
C ILE A 276 2.97 -7.51 -2.06
N GLY A 277 3.24 -7.19 -3.32
CA GLY A 277 2.27 -7.29 -4.42
C GLY A 277 2.51 -6.28 -5.53
N THR A 278 1.57 -6.15 -6.46
CA THR A 278 1.61 -5.10 -7.49
C THR A 278 0.98 -3.81 -6.95
N VAL A 279 1.64 -2.68 -7.16
CA VAL A 279 1.07 -1.35 -6.90
C VAL A 279 0.73 -0.69 -8.23
N GLN A 280 -0.54 -0.40 -8.49
CA GLN A 280 -1.01 0.14 -9.76
C GLN A 280 -1.80 1.44 -9.59
N ALA A 281 -1.35 2.51 -10.24
CA ALA A 281 -2.15 3.72 -10.39
C ALA A 281 -3.42 3.47 -11.21
N SER A 282 -4.50 4.15 -10.86
CA SER A 282 -5.68 4.23 -11.72
C SER A 282 -5.50 5.32 -12.78
N ALA A 283 -6.49 5.47 -13.66
CA ALA A 283 -6.54 6.58 -14.60
C ALA A 283 -6.72 7.96 -13.92
N GLN A 284 -7.02 8.00 -12.61
CA GLN A 284 -7.40 9.21 -11.87
C GLN A 284 -6.56 9.48 -10.61
N ALA A 285 -5.87 8.47 -10.06
CA ALA A 285 -5.13 8.61 -8.81
C ALA A 285 -4.02 7.56 -8.62
N SER A 286 -3.02 7.92 -7.81
CA SER A 286 -2.01 6.99 -7.33
C SER A 286 -2.63 5.89 -6.48
N ALA A 287 -1.96 4.74 -6.38
CA ALA A 287 -2.40 3.66 -5.51
C ALA A 287 -2.17 3.98 -4.03
N ILE A 288 -0.99 4.54 -3.72
CA ILE A 288 -0.56 4.85 -2.37
C ILE A 288 -0.18 6.33 -2.31
N SER A 289 -0.61 7.02 -1.25
CA SER A 289 -0.17 8.38 -0.91
C SER A 289 0.40 8.40 0.50
N CYS A 290 1.57 9.01 0.67
CA CYS A 290 2.16 9.33 1.98
C CYS A 290 2.64 10.78 1.98
N ASN A 291 1.83 11.68 2.54
CA ASN A 291 1.99 13.12 2.36
C ASN A 291 2.64 13.84 3.56
N THR A 292 2.92 13.15 4.67
CA THR A 292 3.61 13.74 5.84
C THR A 292 5.13 13.52 5.76
N PRO A 293 5.95 14.60 5.59
CA PRO A 293 7.38 14.52 5.26
C PRO A 293 8.26 13.79 6.27
N THR A 294 7.86 13.75 7.55
CA THR A 294 8.81 13.51 8.63
C THR A 294 8.74 12.12 9.25
N GLN A 295 7.69 11.32 9.02
CA GLN A 295 7.46 10.11 9.83
C GLN A 295 6.82 8.92 9.10
N SER A 296 6.11 9.10 7.98
CA SER A 296 5.53 7.97 7.25
C SER A 296 6.57 7.29 6.36
N THR A 297 6.64 5.97 6.38
CA THR A 297 7.59 5.18 5.58
C THR A 297 6.83 4.17 4.73
N ILE A 298 7.20 4.05 3.45
CA ILE A 298 6.70 3.00 2.56
C ILE A 298 7.85 2.05 2.26
N ILE A 299 7.63 0.77 2.52
CA ILE A 299 8.48 -0.35 2.15
C ILE A 299 7.61 -1.24 1.27
N SER A 300 7.82 -1.20 -0.03
CA SER A 300 7.00 -1.95 -0.97
C SER A 300 7.85 -2.85 -1.84
N THR A 301 7.33 -4.04 -2.09
CA THR A 301 7.98 -5.09 -2.87
C THR A 301 7.05 -5.54 -4.01
N GLY A 302 7.51 -5.40 -5.25
CA GLY A 302 6.79 -5.79 -6.46
C GLY A 302 6.78 -4.69 -7.53
N PRO A 303 6.09 -4.90 -8.67
CA PRO A 303 6.06 -3.93 -9.75
C PRO A 303 5.23 -2.69 -9.38
N PHE A 304 5.75 -1.52 -9.75
CA PHE A 304 5.09 -0.22 -9.59
C PHE A 304 4.58 0.26 -10.96
N LEU A 305 3.29 0.11 -11.21
CA LEU A 305 2.67 0.38 -12.50
C LEU A 305 2.02 1.77 -12.52
N LYS A 306 2.56 2.67 -13.36
CA LYS A 306 1.89 3.93 -13.67
C LYS A 306 0.70 3.74 -14.60
N ASN A 307 -0.20 4.71 -14.64
CA ASN A 307 -1.29 4.76 -15.62
C ASN A 307 -1.37 6.18 -16.19
N GLY A 308 -1.14 6.31 -17.51
CA GLY A 308 -0.93 7.62 -18.15
C GLY A 308 0.24 8.38 -17.51
N TYR A 309 -0.06 9.53 -16.91
CA TYR A 309 0.88 10.41 -16.21
C TYR A 309 0.88 10.22 -14.68
N ILE A 310 0.06 9.30 -14.17
CA ILE A 310 -0.13 9.11 -12.73
C ILE A 310 0.78 8.00 -12.23
N VAL A 311 1.68 8.35 -11.31
CA VAL A 311 2.60 7.41 -10.67
C VAL A 311 1.87 6.50 -9.67
N ALA A 312 2.36 5.27 -9.51
CA ALA A 312 1.78 4.27 -8.61
C ALA A 312 1.80 4.72 -7.14
N ILE A 313 2.87 5.41 -6.73
CA ILE A 313 3.09 5.89 -5.36
C ILE A 313 3.38 7.40 -5.40
N ALA A 314 2.57 8.18 -4.68
CA ALA A 314 2.79 9.60 -4.45
C ALA A 314 3.29 9.79 -3.01
N SER A 315 4.61 9.90 -2.81
CA SER A 315 5.21 10.08 -1.49
C SER A 315 6.33 11.10 -1.54
N GLN A 316 6.53 11.83 -0.44
CA GLN A 316 7.71 12.69 -0.29
C GLN A 316 9.00 11.87 -0.14
N THR A 317 8.92 10.70 0.48
CA THR A 317 10.05 9.78 0.64
C THR A 317 9.65 8.39 0.14
N LEU A 318 10.44 7.83 -0.78
CA LEU A 318 10.30 6.47 -1.27
C LEU A 318 11.56 5.68 -0.93
N ARG A 319 11.42 4.55 -0.24
CA ARG A 319 12.52 3.60 0.00
C ARG A 319 12.15 2.26 -0.64
N ILE A 320 13.03 1.76 -1.51
CA ILE A 320 12.84 0.48 -2.19
C ILE A 320 13.76 -0.53 -1.53
N ASN A 321 13.22 -1.66 -1.09
CA ASN A 321 14.00 -2.70 -0.42
C ASN A 321 14.53 -3.71 -1.45
N PHE A 322 15.82 -4.05 -1.36
CA PHE A 322 16.56 -4.86 -2.34
C PHE A 322 16.59 -6.37 -2.00
N ASN A 323 15.74 -6.81 -1.07
CA ASN A 323 15.62 -8.21 -0.66
C ASN A 323 14.76 -9.07 -1.60
N SER A 324 14.34 -8.55 -2.75
CA SER A 324 13.69 -9.29 -3.86
C SER A 324 13.92 -8.56 -5.21
N ASN A 325 13.34 -9.04 -6.32
CA ASN A 325 13.31 -8.36 -7.64
C ASN A 325 12.45 -7.07 -7.61
N SER A 326 12.83 -6.10 -6.79
CA SER A 326 12.19 -4.79 -6.69
C SER A 326 12.84 -3.83 -7.70
N TYR A 327 12.07 -3.26 -8.61
CA TYR A 327 12.55 -2.27 -9.59
C TYR A 327 11.56 -1.11 -9.72
N PHE A 328 12.06 0.11 -9.93
CA PHE A 328 11.24 1.28 -10.21
C PHE A 328 11.34 1.60 -11.70
N GLN A 329 10.25 1.40 -12.45
CA GLN A 329 10.23 1.56 -13.89
C GLN A 329 9.44 2.80 -14.29
N PHE A 330 10.08 3.70 -15.03
CA PHE A 330 9.39 4.80 -15.70
C PHE A 330 8.89 4.30 -17.06
N LYS A 331 7.80 4.86 -17.58
CA LYS A 331 7.34 4.55 -18.95
C LYS A 331 7.18 5.83 -19.77
N LYS A 332 7.39 5.75 -21.08
CA LYS A 332 7.07 6.80 -22.05
C LYS A 332 5.55 7.05 -22.08
N SER A 333 5.14 8.12 -22.74
CA SER A 333 3.72 8.46 -22.95
C SER A 333 2.96 7.41 -23.77
N ASN A 334 3.67 6.65 -24.62
CA ASN A 334 3.12 5.54 -25.39
C ASN A 334 3.08 4.19 -24.64
N GLY A 335 3.57 4.12 -23.40
CA GLY A 335 3.53 2.92 -22.56
C GLY A 335 4.83 2.09 -22.52
N ASP A 336 5.83 2.41 -23.33
CA ASP A 336 7.12 1.71 -23.36
C ASP A 336 7.99 2.00 -22.13
N ASP A 337 8.87 1.05 -21.80
CA ASP A 337 9.82 1.18 -20.68
C ASP A 337 10.82 2.34 -20.90
N ILE A 338 11.08 3.08 -19.82
CA ILE A 338 12.19 4.02 -19.69
C ILE A 338 13.09 3.47 -18.61
N ASP A 339 14.26 3.03 -19.01
CA ASP A 339 15.40 2.93 -18.11
C ASP A 339 15.86 4.36 -17.77
N TYR A 340 16.14 4.65 -16.49
CA TYR A 340 16.95 5.82 -16.12
C TYR A 340 18.39 5.56 -16.57
N VAL A 341 18.61 5.51 -17.87
CA VAL A 341 19.91 5.85 -18.40
C VAL A 341 19.92 7.36 -18.42
N SER A 342 20.90 7.97 -17.75
CA SER A 342 21.28 9.36 -17.99
C SER A 342 21.72 9.48 -19.46
N THR A 343 20.75 9.51 -20.37
CA THR A 343 20.90 9.91 -21.76
C THR A 343 20.59 11.40 -21.85
N VAL A 344 21.01 12.17 -20.85
CA VAL A 344 20.99 13.62 -20.91
C VAL A 344 21.82 13.98 -22.15
N GLU A 345 21.12 14.38 -23.21
CA GLU A 345 21.63 15.01 -24.44
C GLU A 345 22.24 16.40 -24.13
N GLY A 346 23.00 16.51 -23.04
CA GLY A 346 23.59 17.75 -22.52
C GLY A 346 25.04 17.59 -22.07
N TYR A 347 25.68 16.45 -22.37
CA TYR A 347 27.13 16.38 -22.24
C TYR A 347 27.75 17.19 -23.37
N ASN A 348 28.51 18.22 -22.98
CA ASN A 348 29.60 18.79 -23.78
C ASN A 348 30.63 17.70 -24.05
N TYR A 349 30.26 16.70 -24.86
CA TYR A 349 31.25 15.80 -25.40
C TYR A 349 32.20 16.64 -26.27
N PRO A 350 33.52 16.41 -26.19
CA PRO A 350 34.45 17.01 -27.14
C PRO A 350 33.95 16.77 -28.58
N LEU A 351 34.21 17.72 -29.47
CA LEU A 351 33.91 17.52 -30.89
C LEU A 351 34.69 16.28 -31.36
N ALA A 352 34.21 15.59 -32.39
CA ALA A 352 34.93 14.42 -32.92
C ALA A 352 36.37 14.78 -33.33
N SER A 353 36.62 16.04 -33.69
CA SER A 353 37.95 16.60 -33.99
C SER A 353 38.88 16.68 -32.79
N ASP A 354 38.36 16.60 -31.57
CA ASP A 354 39.09 16.76 -30.32
C ASP A 354 39.34 15.41 -29.62
N VAL A 355 38.85 14.30 -30.22
CA VAL A 355 39.01 12.93 -29.71
C VAL A 355 39.89 12.14 -30.66
N ARG A 356 40.86 11.39 -30.13
CA ARG A 356 41.83 10.59 -30.90
C ARG A 356 41.14 9.66 -31.91
N TYR A 357 41.71 9.60 -33.11
CA TYR A 357 41.23 8.77 -34.21
C TYR A 357 41.02 7.31 -33.78
N GLY A 358 39.83 6.76 -34.06
CA GLY A 358 39.50 5.37 -33.77
C GLY A 358 39.10 5.08 -32.31
N VAL A 359 39.16 6.07 -31.41
CA VAL A 359 38.66 5.91 -30.03
C VAL A 359 37.15 6.10 -30.03
N GLU A 360 36.43 5.06 -29.58
CA GLU A 360 35.01 5.16 -29.30
C GLU A 360 34.77 6.08 -28.11
N TYR A 361 33.88 7.05 -28.29
CA TYR A 361 33.42 7.96 -27.25
C TYR A 361 31.90 8.13 -27.36
N LYS A 362 31.29 8.96 -26.50
CA LYS A 362 29.82 9.09 -26.43
C LYS A 362 29.13 7.72 -26.22
N SER A 363 29.69 6.92 -25.32
CA SER A 363 29.23 5.56 -25.02
C SER A 363 29.11 4.66 -26.27
N GLY A 364 30.06 4.77 -27.20
CA GLY A 364 30.10 3.98 -28.43
C GLY A 364 29.27 4.56 -29.59
N LEU A 365 28.63 5.71 -29.42
CA LEU A 365 27.82 6.35 -30.47
C LEU A 365 28.64 7.20 -31.45
N ALA A 366 29.91 7.48 -31.15
CA ALA A 366 30.78 8.27 -32.01
C ALA A 366 32.23 7.77 -31.91
N ILE A 367 33.00 8.02 -32.98
CA ILE A 367 34.42 7.66 -33.07
C ILE A 367 35.21 8.96 -33.26
N GLY A 368 36.31 9.11 -32.53
CA GLY A 368 37.19 10.26 -32.65
C GLY A 368 37.83 10.35 -34.04
N THR A 369 38.18 11.58 -34.45
CA THR A 369 38.76 11.91 -35.76
C THR A 369 40.08 12.69 -35.66
N CYS A 370 40.53 13.02 -34.44
CA CYS A 370 41.79 13.70 -34.19
C CYS A 370 42.97 12.78 -34.47
N HIS A 371 43.69 13.00 -35.58
CA HIS A 371 44.94 12.30 -35.84
C HIS A 371 46.08 12.92 -35.02
N VAL A 372 46.38 12.31 -33.88
CA VAL A 372 47.57 12.65 -33.09
C VAL A 372 48.78 11.90 -33.66
N PRO A 373 49.90 12.57 -33.97
CA PRO A 373 51.13 11.91 -34.39
C PRO A 373 51.56 10.81 -33.42
N THR A 374 52.12 9.74 -33.95
CA THR A 374 52.74 8.70 -33.13
C THR A 374 54.04 9.20 -32.49
N PRO A 375 54.46 8.69 -31.31
CA PRO A 375 55.65 9.19 -30.63
C PRO A 375 56.93 9.12 -31.47
N ASP A 376 57.08 8.10 -32.32
CA ASP A 376 58.21 7.92 -33.26
C ASP A 376 58.25 8.93 -34.42
N ASN A 377 57.17 9.69 -34.63
CA ASN A 377 57.13 10.81 -35.59
C ASN A 377 57.33 12.18 -34.91
N VAL A 378 57.50 12.20 -33.59
CA VAL A 378 57.73 13.43 -32.82
C VAL A 378 59.15 13.41 -32.26
N ARG A 379 59.84 14.56 -32.33
CA ARG A 379 61.21 14.72 -31.83
C ARG A 379 61.34 14.26 -30.38
N LYS A 380 62.46 13.60 -30.07
CA LYS A 380 62.77 13.10 -28.72
C LYS A 380 62.48 14.16 -27.64
N ASN A 381 61.75 13.77 -26.60
CA ASN A 381 61.39 14.58 -25.43
C ASN A 381 60.42 15.76 -25.67
N ILE A 382 59.82 15.89 -26.86
CA ILE A 382 58.74 16.86 -27.10
C ILE A 382 57.39 16.22 -26.70
N PRO A 383 56.58 16.84 -25.83
CA PRO A 383 55.27 16.30 -25.45
C PRO A 383 54.36 16.01 -26.66
N VAL A 384 53.78 14.81 -26.71
CA VAL A 384 52.75 14.42 -27.68
C VAL A 384 51.74 13.51 -26.99
N ASP A 385 50.50 14.01 -26.88
CA ASP A 385 49.42 13.39 -26.09
C ASP A 385 49.87 13.04 -24.66
N ASN A 386 49.76 11.77 -24.23
CA ASN A 386 50.16 11.29 -22.91
C ASN A 386 51.59 10.76 -22.85
N THR A 387 52.38 10.99 -23.90
CA THR A 387 53.78 10.56 -24.02
C THR A 387 54.67 11.73 -24.44
N VAL A 388 55.93 11.43 -24.71
CA VAL A 388 56.86 12.34 -25.38
C VAL A 388 57.33 11.68 -26.67
N GLY A 389 57.74 12.48 -27.65
CA GLY A 389 58.32 11.99 -28.88
C GLY A 389 59.55 11.12 -28.60
N THR A 390 59.76 10.12 -29.44
CA THR A 390 60.85 9.14 -29.36
C THR A 390 61.70 9.14 -30.63
N SER A 391 61.41 10.01 -31.60
CA SER A 391 62.23 10.14 -32.80
C SER A 391 63.59 10.72 -32.43
N ASP A 392 64.61 9.85 -32.42
CA ASP A 392 66.01 10.24 -32.30
C ASP A 392 66.52 10.90 -33.59
N ASN A 393 65.92 10.54 -34.74
CA ASN A 393 66.21 10.94 -36.13
C ASN A 393 65.98 12.43 -36.49
N VAL A 394 66.01 13.33 -35.51
CA VAL A 394 65.84 14.78 -35.71
C VAL A 394 67.00 15.57 -35.12
N ASN A 395 68.09 14.90 -34.74
CA ASN A 395 69.32 15.56 -34.33
C ASN A 395 70.18 15.92 -35.57
N ALA A 396 71.15 16.81 -35.39
CA ALA A 396 71.98 17.28 -36.50
C ALA A 396 72.89 16.18 -37.08
N GLU A 397 73.23 15.16 -36.27
CA GLU A 397 74.12 14.06 -36.67
C GLU A 397 73.42 13.15 -37.68
N ASP A 398 72.15 12.81 -37.47
CA ASP A 398 71.37 11.99 -38.41
C ASP A 398 71.15 12.72 -39.75
N ILE A 399 70.98 14.05 -39.72
CA ILE A 399 70.88 14.89 -40.93
C ILE A 399 72.22 14.88 -41.68
N LEU A 400 73.33 15.03 -40.97
CA LEU A 400 74.65 15.00 -41.55
C LEU A 400 74.99 13.60 -42.10
N GLU A 401 74.63 12.53 -41.40
CA GLU A 401 74.80 11.16 -41.87
C GLU A 401 73.95 10.87 -43.11
N ALA A 402 72.68 11.32 -43.13
CA ALA A 402 71.83 11.23 -44.31
C ALA A 402 72.40 12.02 -45.50
N ILE A 403 72.96 13.21 -45.27
CA ILE A 403 73.66 13.98 -46.30
C ILE A 403 74.94 13.27 -46.74
N GLN A 404 75.71 12.66 -45.83
CA GLN A 404 76.94 11.94 -46.19
C GLN A 404 76.65 10.71 -47.06
N ASN A 405 75.58 9.98 -46.76
CA ASN A 405 75.27 8.70 -47.39
C ASN A 405 74.30 8.79 -48.59
N SER A 406 73.67 9.95 -48.85
CA SER A 406 72.70 10.11 -49.94
C SER A 406 73.35 10.37 -51.31
N SER A 407 72.81 9.73 -52.36
CA SER A 407 73.18 9.97 -53.77
C SER A 407 72.34 11.04 -54.45
N LEU A 408 71.45 11.74 -53.72
CA LEU A 408 70.65 12.80 -54.31
C LEU A 408 71.54 13.99 -54.72
N PRO A 409 71.28 14.66 -55.87
CA PRO A 409 72.11 15.77 -56.35
C PRO A 409 72.28 16.91 -55.34
N ILE A 410 71.27 17.15 -54.49
CA ILE A 410 71.36 18.17 -53.43
C ILE A 410 72.33 17.76 -52.31
N ALA A 411 72.40 16.48 -51.97
CA ALA A 411 73.33 15.97 -50.97
C ALA A 411 74.78 16.07 -51.47
N GLU A 412 75.03 15.73 -52.74
CA GLU A 412 76.34 15.96 -53.39
C GLU A 412 76.75 17.44 -53.35
N ARG A 413 75.83 18.35 -53.67
CA ARG A 413 76.10 19.79 -53.62
C ARG A 413 76.38 20.29 -52.21
N LEU A 414 75.68 19.77 -51.20
CA LEU A 414 75.88 20.14 -49.80
C LEU A 414 77.21 19.60 -49.25
N ARG A 415 77.63 18.39 -49.65
CA ARG A 415 78.96 17.85 -49.31
C ARG A 415 80.10 18.65 -49.93
N ASN A 416 79.88 19.16 -51.15
CA ASN A 416 80.89 19.85 -51.94
C ASN A 416 80.77 21.39 -51.89
N VAL A 417 80.04 21.94 -50.92
CA VAL A 417 79.92 23.38 -50.79
C VAL A 417 81.28 24.00 -50.43
N ALA A 418 81.71 24.99 -51.19
CA ALA A 418 83.00 25.63 -50.97
C ALA A 418 83.02 26.34 -49.60
N THR A 419 83.91 25.89 -48.73
CA THR A 419 84.22 26.58 -47.47
C THR A 419 85.21 27.72 -47.70
N VAL A 420 85.26 28.69 -46.79
CA VAL A 420 86.27 29.76 -46.79
C VAL A 420 87.68 29.17 -46.87
N GLU A 421 87.92 28.04 -46.19
CA GLU A 421 89.20 27.32 -46.22
C GLU A 421 89.48 26.67 -47.59
N SER A 422 88.51 25.97 -48.20
CA SER A 422 88.69 25.37 -49.53
C SER A 422 88.89 26.44 -50.63
N THR A 423 88.19 27.56 -50.51
CA THR A 423 88.33 28.70 -51.42
C THR A 423 89.66 29.42 -51.18
N GLY A 424 90.04 29.60 -49.91
CA GLY A 424 91.32 30.18 -49.50
C GLY A 424 92.52 29.35 -49.96
N ALA A 425 92.45 28.01 -49.85
CA ALA A 425 93.49 27.10 -50.34
C ALA A 425 93.62 27.14 -51.87
N GLN A 426 92.51 27.23 -52.60
CA GLN A 426 92.55 27.43 -54.05
C GLN A 426 93.21 28.75 -54.43
N VAL A 427 92.84 29.86 -53.78
CA VAL A 427 93.42 31.18 -54.05
C VAL A 427 94.90 31.24 -53.66
N ALA A 428 95.28 30.63 -52.53
CA ALA A 428 96.68 30.57 -52.07
C ALA A 428 97.58 29.69 -52.97
N GLY A 429 97.01 28.73 -53.71
CA GLY A 429 97.77 27.94 -54.70
C GLY A 429 98.13 28.72 -55.98
N TYR A 430 97.60 29.93 -56.18
CA TYR A 430 97.88 30.80 -57.33
C TYR A 430 98.79 32.00 -57.01
N GLY A 431 99.20 32.18 -55.75
CA GLY A 431 100.14 33.22 -55.31
C GLY A 431 101.41 32.60 -54.75
#